data_AF-A0A7X3XRC3-F1
#
_entry.id   AF-A0A7X3XRC3-F1
#
_cell.length_a   1.000
_cell.length_b   1.000
_cell.length_c   1.000
_cell.angle_alpha   90.00
_cell.angle_beta   90.00
_cell.angle_gamma   90.00
#
_symmetry.space_group_name_H-M   'P 1'
#
loop_
_entity.id
_entity.type
_entity.pdbx_description
1 polymer ?
#
loop_
_entity_poly.entity_id
_entity_poly.type
_entity_poly.pdbx_seq_one_letter_code
_entity_poly.pdbx_strand_id
1 'polypeptide(L)'
;MQQRTPIEEQIDLPFIESLRISFQSLKIRFGRSIITTAGITLGIAFLVSVWTNNEIGLALQESGRQSAINTFEETTEKGISTKDIWLIVMSLIVCVVGIANSMLMAVTERFREIGTMKCLGALDGFVVRLFLLESGFQGFSGALIGALIGTLGAVLLGLKDYGLDLFFYFPLLPAQPEDGTMRLGVIVVILLGCILGMILAVIGSSFPAWRAAKLPPAEAMRTEV
;
A
#
# COMPACT_ATOMS: atom_id res chain seq x y z
N MET A 1 -34.67 49.40 17.34
CA MET A 1 -33.40 49.65 16.62
C MET A 1 -32.27 49.04 17.43
N GLN A 2 -31.77 47.86 17.06
CA GLN A 2 -30.64 47.21 17.75
C GLN A 2 -29.33 47.74 17.15
N GLN A 3 -28.52 48.40 17.99
CA GLN A 3 -27.18 48.89 17.64
C GLN A 3 -26.25 47.70 17.43
N ARG A 4 -25.64 47.60 16.24
CA ARG A 4 -24.56 46.64 15.97
C ARG A 4 -23.31 47.15 16.66
N THR A 5 -22.80 46.42 17.64
CA THR A 5 -21.48 46.67 18.21
C THR A 5 -20.42 46.45 17.12
N PRO A 6 -19.44 47.38 16.94
CA PRO A 6 -18.38 47.21 15.97
C PRO A 6 -17.48 46.05 16.41
N ILE A 7 -17.08 45.21 15.46
CA ILE A 7 -16.25 44.02 15.69
C ILE A 7 -14.89 44.50 16.22
N GLU A 8 -14.57 44.18 17.47
CA GLU A 8 -13.25 44.45 18.07
C GLU A 8 -12.17 43.62 17.36
N GLU A 9 -11.07 44.31 17.00
CA GLU A 9 -9.80 43.87 16.42
C GLU A 9 -9.71 42.47 15.79
N GLN A 10 -9.55 42.45 14.46
CA GLN A 10 -9.01 41.29 13.74
C GLN A 10 -7.60 40.98 14.26
N ILE A 11 -7.45 39.82 14.92
CA ILE A 11 -6.16 39.26 15.30
C ILE A 11 -5.41 38.92 14.01
N ASP A 12 -4.53 39.82 13.56
CA ASP A 12 -3.67 39.60 12.41
C ASP A 12 -2.54 38.65 12.84
N LEU A 13 -2.82 37.34 12.78
CA LEU A 13 -1.86 36.33 13.15
C LEU A 13 -0.64 36.43 12.22
N PRO A 14 0.59 36.57 12.75
CA PRO A 14 1.78 36.68 11.92
C PRO A 14 1.88 35.46 11.00
N PHE A 15 2.31 35.65 9.75
CA PHE A 15 2.37 34.62 8.70
C PHE A 15 3.08 33.33 9.13
N ILE A 16 3.99 33.41 10.10
CA ILE A 16 4.71 32.27 10.66
C ILE A 16 3.80 31.38 11.53
N GLU A 17 2.85 31.96 12.26
CA GLU A 17 1.92 31.18 13.10
C GLU A 17 0.83 30.50 12.26
N SER A 18 0.34 31.15 11.20
CA SER A 18 -0.56 30.48 10.26
C SER A 18 0.14 29.32 9.55
N LEU A 19 1.41 29.50 9.14
CA LEU A 19 2.25 28.42 8.61
C LEU A 19 2.42 27.28 9.62
N ARG A 20 2.72 27.57 10.89
CA ARG A 20 2.90 26.55 11.92
C ARG A 20 1.63 25.72 12.13
N ILE A 21 0.47 26.37 12.21
CA ILE A 21 -0.83 25.71 12.37
C ILE A 21 -1.14 24.81 11.15
N SER A 22 -0.88 25.30 9.94
CA SER A 22 -1.04 24.49 8.72
C SER A 22 -0.09 23.29 8.68
N PHE A 23 1.17 23.46 9.09
CA PHE A 23 2.12 22.34 9.15
C PHE A 23 1.73 21.29 10.18
N GLN A 24 1.22 21.70 11.35
CA GLN A 24 0.80 20.78 12.40
C GLN A 24 -0.42 19.95 11.99
N SER A 25 -1.39 20.56 11.30
CA SER A 25 -2.56 19.85 10.76
C SER A 25 -2.19 18.91 9.59
N LEU A 26 -1.25 19.30 8.72
CA LEU A 26 -0.68 18.42 7.69
C LEU A 26 0.03 17.22 8.31
N LYS A 27 0.87 17.43 9.32
CA LYS A 27 1.69 16.35 9.92
C LYS A 27 0.83 15.23 10.51
N ILE A 28 -0.28 15.56 11.16
CA ILE A 28 -1.19 14.57 11.76
C ILE A 28 -1.87 13.73 10.67
N ARG A 29 -2.41 14.39 9.62
CA ARG A 29 -3.08 13.70 8.49
C ARG A 29 -2.11 12.90 7.62
N PHE A 30 -0.95 13.46 7.28
CA PHE A 30 0.06 12.79 6.46
C PHE A 30 0.71 11.63 7.20
N GLY A 31 1.01 11.77 8.50
CA GLY A 31 1.69 10.74 9.28
C GLY A 31 0.96 9.40 9.24
N ARG A 32 -0.37 9.40 9.40
CA ARG A 32 -1.18 8.17 9.31
C ARG A 32 -1.20 7.57 7.91
N SER A 33 -1.35 8.41 6.88
CA SER A 33 -1.32 7.94 5.49
C SER A 33 0.03 7.30 5.17
N ILE A 34 1.13 7.89 5.64
CA ILE A 34 2.49 7.36 5.48
C ILE A 34 2.62 5.98 6.14
N ILE A 35 2.15 5.81 7.38
CA ILE A 35 2.22 4.51 8.09
C ILE A 35 1.54 3.40 7.29
N THR A 36 0.34 3.68 6.77
CA THR A 36 -0.46 2.71 6.00
C THR A 36 0.22 2.38 4.67
N THR A 37 0.57 3.42 3.92
CA THR A 37 1.21 3.27 2.61
C THR A 37 2.57 2.59 2.74
N ALA A 38 3.35 2.85 3.80
CA ALA A 38 4.63 2.18 4.06
C ALA A 38 4.45 0.69 4.34
N GLY A 39 3.45 0.29 5.14
CA GLY A 39 3.14 -1.12 5.38
C GLY A 39 2.80 -1.87 4.09
N ILE A 40 1.95 -1.27 3.24
CA ILE A 40 1.60 -1.82 1.93
C ILE A 40 2.81 -1.88 1.01
N THR A 41 3.58 -0.79 0.96
CA THR A 41 4.80 -0.68 0.16
C THR A 41 5.77 -1.79 0.51
N LEU A 42 6.07 -2.02 1.81
CA LEU A 42 7.00 -3.05 2.25
C LEU A 42 6.48 -4.46 1.96
N GLY A 43 5.20 -4.74 2.24
CA GLY A 43 4.61 -6.05 1.98
C GLY A 43 4.61 -6.42 0.49
N ILE A 44 4.22 -5.47 -0.37
CA ILE A 44 4.22 -5.67 -1.82
C ILE A 44 5.63 -5.67 -2.40
N ALA A 45 6.54 -4.84 -1.90
CA ALA A 45 7.95 -4.87 -2.32
C ALA A 45 8.59 -6.22 -2.04
N PHE A 46 8.33 -6.81 -0.87
CA PHE A 46 8.84 -8.14 -0.54
C PHE A 46 8.26 -9.21 -1.48
N LEU A 47 6.94 -9.23 -1.68
CA LEU A 47 6.29 -10.19 -2.58
C LEU A 47 6.80 -10.07 -4.03
N VAL A 48 6.83 -8.84 -4.56
CA VAL A 48 7.29 -8.57 -5.93
C VAL A 48 8.78 -8.90 -6.08
N SER A 49 9.60 -8.61 -5.08
CA SER A 49 11.02 -8.99 -5.08
C SER A 49 11.20 -10.50 -5.19
N VAL A 50 10.48 -11.28 -4.38
CA VAL A 50 10.58 -12.76 -4.42
C VAL A 50 10.14 -13.31 -5.78
N TRP A 51 9.00 -12.85 -6.31
CA TRP A 51 8.52 -13.29 -7.62
C TRP A 51 9.46 -12.88 -8.76
N THR A 52 9.99 -11.65 -8.71
CA THR A 52 10.93 -11.14 -9.72
C THR A 52 12.25 -11.91 -9.70
N ASN A 53 12.80 -12.23 -8.53
CA ASN A 53 14.01 -13.04 -8.43
C ASN A 53 13.83 -14.44 -9.03
N ASN A 54 12.68 -15.07 -8.79
CA ASN A 54 12.36 -16.37 -9.39
C ASN A 54 12.31 -16.27 -10.93
N GLU A 55 11.63 -15.26 -11.47
CA GLU A 55 11.56 -15.02 -12.92
C GLU A 55 12.95 -14.76 -13.54
N ILE A 56 13.81 -13.97 -12.88
CA ILE A 56 15.18 -13.70 -13.33
C ILE A 56 16.01 -14.98 -13.35
N GLY A 57 15.95 -15.79 -12.29
CA GLY A 57 16.67 -17.06 -12.20
C GLY A 57 16.30 -18.01 -13.35
N LEU A 58 14.99 -18.14 -13.63
CA LEU A 58 14.49 -18.94 -14.75
C LEU A 58 14.97 -18.43 -16.11
N ALA A 59 15.07 -17.10 -16.30
CA ALA A 59 15.54 -16.51 -17.56
C ALA A 59 16.99 -16.84 -17.87
N LEU A 60 17.81 -16.78 -16.84
CA LEU A 60 19.24 -16.96 -16.99
C LEU A 60 19.59 -18.44 -17.15
N GLN A 61 18.82 -19.35 -16.54
CA GLN A 61 18.99 -20.79 -16.79
C GLN A 61 18.73 -21.14 -18.27
N GLU A 62 17.64 -20.62 -18.84
CA GLU A 62 17.27 -20.84 -20.24
C GLU A 62 18.36 -20.35 -21.21
N SER A 63 19.09 -19.29 -20.84
CA SER A 63 20.22 -18.77 -21.61
C SER A 63 21.46 -19.70 -21.63
N GLY A 64 21.48 -20.79 -20.86
CA GLY A 64 22.55 -21.79 -20.85
C GLY A 64 23.87 -21.29 -20.23
N ARG A 65 23.84 -20.24 -19.42
CA ARG A 65 25.05 -19.60 -18.89
C ARG A 65 25.57 -20.34 -17.66
N GLN A 66 26.85 -20.71 -17.62
CA GLN A 66 27.44 -21.46 -16.48
C GLN A 66 27.24 -20.76 -15.12
N SER A 67 27.35 -19.43 -15.07
CA SER A 67 27.10 -18.63 -13.86
C SER A 67 25.63 -18.70 -13.43
N ALA A 68 24.73 -18.73 -14.39
CA ALA A 68 23.31 -18.91 -14.13
C ALA A 68 23.01 -20.34 -13.69
N ILE A 69 23.61 -21.35 -14.31
CA ILE A 69 23.42 -22.77 -13.98
C ILE A 69 23.89 -23.05 -12.54
N ASN A 70 25.07 -22.59 -12.15
CA ASN A 70 25.58 -22.82 -10.79
C ASN A 70 24.73 -22.13 -9.72
N THR A 71 24.38 -20.86 -9.94
CA THR A 71 23.53 -20.09 -9.01
C THR A 71 22.09 -20.61 -9.02
N PHE A 72 21.59 -21.05 -10.18
CA PHE A 72 20.25 -21.61 -10.33
C PHE A 72 20.14 -23.03 -9.77
N GLU A 73 21.16 -23.88 -9.85
CA GLU A 73 21.19 -25.16 -9.13
C GLU A 73 21.09 -24.92 -7.62
N GLU A 74 21.83 -23.93 -7.09
CA GLU A 74 21.72 -23.53 -5.69
C GLU A 74 20.33 -22.93 -5.35
N THR A 75 19.73 -22.21 -6.32
CA THR A 75 18.37 -21.64 -6.22
C THR A 75 17.28 -22.68 -6.47
N THR A 76 17.55 -23.81 -7.13
CA THR A 76 16.58 -24.88 -7.41
C THR A 76 16.53 -25.86 -6.24
N GLU A 77 17.68 -26.12 -5.62
CA GLU A 77 17.74 -26.77 -4.31
C GLU A 77 16.98 -25.93 -3.25
N LYS A 78 16.90 -24.61 -3.47
CA LYS A 78 16.14 -23.63 -2.69
C LYS A 78 15.02 -22.94 -3.52
N GLY A 79 14.34 -23.64 -4.44
CA GLY A 79 13.24 -23.02 -5.20
C GLY A 79 12.20 -22.48 -4.22
N ILE A 80 11.39 -21.44 -4.58
CA ILE A 80 10.58 -20.63 -3.62
C ILE A 80 10.31 -21.41 -2.34
N SER A 81 11.16 -21.18 -1.34
CA SER A 81 11.27 -22.16 -0.26
C SER A 81 9.96 -22.14 0.51
N THR A 82 9.57 -23.24 1.14
CA THR A 82 8.45 -23.24 2.09
C THR A 82 8.62 -22.11 3.13
N LYS A 83 9.87 -21.75 3.45
CA LYS A 83 10.23 -20.60 4.27
C LYS A 83 9.82 -19.27 3.64
N ASP A 84 10.09 -19.05 2.35
CA ASP A 84 9.76 -17.81 1.64
C ASP A 84 8.24 -17.64 1.50
N ILE A 85 7.52 -18.72 1.17
CA ILE A 85 6.04 -18.72 1.14
C ILE A 85 5.50 -18.31 2.51
N TRP A 86 6.04 -18.90 3.58
CA TRP A 86 5.61 -18.60 4.94
C TRP A 86 5.90 -17.14 5.34
N LEU A 87 7.08 -16.62 4.98
CA LEU A 87 7.44 -15.22 5.21
C LEU A 87 6.54 -14.26 4.41
N ILE A 88 6.22 -14.58 3.16
CA ILE A 88 5.28 -13.79 2.34
C ILE A 88 3.93 -13.74 3.03
N VAL A 89 3.37 -14.89 3.41
CA VAL A 89 2.07 -14.96 4.08
C VAL A 89 2.08 -14.13 5.37
N MET A 90 3.11 -14.27 6.21
CA MET A 90 3.23 -13.48 7.44
C MET A 90 3.33 -11.97 7.16
N SER A 91 4.11 -11.57 6.15
CA SER A 91 4.23 -10.18 5.74
C SER A 91 2.89 -9.60 5.27
N LEU A 92 2.11 -10.36 4.48
CA LEU A 92 0.78 -9.93 4.04
C LEU A 92 -0.21 -9.82 5.20
N ILE A 93 -0.17 -10.74 6.17
CA ILE A 93 -1.02 -10.68 7.36
C ILE A 93 -0.71 -9.41 8.17
N VAL A 94 0.58 -9.15 8.45
CA VAL A 94 1.00 -7.95 9.19
C VAL A 94 0.56 -6.67 8.46
N CYS A 95 0.65 -6.66 7.13
CA CYS A 95 0.17 -5.56 6.29
C CYS A 95 -1.34 -5.32 6.49
N VAL A 96 -2.18 -6.35 6.39
CA VAL A 96 -3.65 -6.25 6.57
C VAL A 96 -4.01 -5.75 7.96
N VAL A 97 -3.34 -6.25 9.01
CA VAL A 97 -3.54 -5.80 10.39
C VAL A 97 -3.16 -4.32 10.56
N GLY A 98 -2.04 -3.90 9.95
CA GLY A 98 -1.60 -2.51 9.94
C GLY A 98 -2.62 -1.58 9.26
N ILE A 99 -3.16 -2.01 8.11
CA ILE A 99 -4.23 -1.29 7.39
C ILE A 99 -5.47 -1.16 8.28
N ALA A 100 -5.90 -2.24 8.91
CA ALA A 100 -7.09 -2.24 9.76
C ALA A 100 -6.94 -1.27 10.94
N ASN A 101 -5.79 -1.30 11.62
CA ASN A 101 -5.50 -0.42 12.75
C ASN A 101 -5.47 1.06 12.33
N SER A 102 -4.81 1.36 11.22
CA SER A 102 -4.77 2.71 10.68
C SER A 102 -6.16 3.22 10.27
N MET A 103 -6.97 2.36 9.65
CA MET A 103 -8.33 2.73 9.27
C MET A 103 -9.22 2.97 10.49
N LEU A 104 -9.07 2.19 11.57
CA LEU A 104 -9.78 2.46 12.83
C LEU A 104 -9.44 3.85 13.39
N MET A 105 -8.16 4.25 13.33
CA MET A 105 -7.73 5.59 13.70
C MET A 105 -8.32 6.67 12.75
N ALA A 106 -8.40 6.39 11.45
CA ALA A 106 -9.01 7.31 10.50
C ALA A 106 -10.50 7.57 10.78
N VAL A 107 -11.21 6.53 11.21
CA VAL A 107 -12.63 6.61 11.56
C VAL A 107 -12.86 7.47 12.80
N THR A 108 -12.00 7.35 13.82
CA THR A 108 -12.14 8.15 15.06
C THR A 108 -11.80 9.62 14.82
N GLU A 109 -10.78 9.92 14.02
CA GLU A 109 -10.45 11.31 13.66
C GLU A 109 -11.55 11.99 12.84
N ARG A 110 -12.21 11.24 11.95
CA ARG A 110 -13.30 11.75 11.10
C ARG A 110 -14.69 11.54 11.70
N PHE A 111 -14.78 11.21 12.99
CA PHE A 111 -16.04 10.82 13.62
C PHE A 111 -17.12 11.90 13.51
N ARG A 112 -16.78 13.18 13.74
CA ARG A 112 -17.69 14.32 13.54
C ARG A 112 -18.10 14.49 12.08
N GLU A 113 -17.15 14.37 11.14
CA GLU A 113 -17.43 14.45 9.70
C GLU A 113 -18.46 13.38 9.29
N ILE A 114 -18.29 12.13 9.73
CA ILE A 114 -19.24 11.01 9.51
C ILE A 114 -20.62 11.32 10.11
N GLY A 115 -20.65 11.82 11.36
CA GLY A 115 -21.89 12.20 12.03
C GLY A 115 -22.66 13.27 11.27
N THR A 116 -21.98 14.33 10.82
CA THR A 116 -22.62 15.40 10.03
C THR A 116 -23.16 14.91 8.69
N MET A 117 -22.42 14.06 7.96
CA MET A 117 -22.91 13.46 6.71
C MET A 117 -24.18 12.63 6.95
N LYS A 118 -24.24 11.85 8.02
CA LYS A 118 -25.42 11.06 8.39
C LYS A 118 -26.61 11.93 8.78
N CYS A 119 -26.40 13.03 9.51
CA CYS A 119 -27.44 14.00 9.83
C CYS A 119 -28.03 14.66 8.58
N LEU A 120 -27.22 14.83 7.53
CA LEU A 120 -27.66 15.33 6.22
C LEU A 120 -28.35 14.26 5.35
N GLY A 121 -28.51 13.03 5.87
CA GLY A 121 -29.22 11.94 5.18
C GLY A 121 -28.32 10.97 4.40
N ALA A 122 -27.00 10.98 4.60
CA ALA A 122 -26.13 9.98 3.97
C ALA A 122 -26.43 8.56 4.48
N LEU A 123 -26.60 7.61 3.55
CA LEU A 123 -26.76 6.19 3.88
C LEU A 123 -25.47 5.59 4.45
N ASP A 124 -25.60 4.57 5.30
CA ASP A 124 -24.46 3.79 5.81
C ASP A 124 -23.60 3.22 4.66
N GLY A 125 -24.22 2.78 3.57
CA GLY A 125 -23.52 2.30 2.38
C GLY A 125 -22.68 3.36 1.67
N PHE A 126 -23.05 4.65 1.76
CA PHE A 126 -22.24 5.74 1.23
C PHE A 126 -20.95 5.90 2.05
N VAL A 127 -21.06 5.86 3.39
CA VAL A 127 -19.91 5.94 4.30
C VAL A 127 -18.95 4.77 4.06
N VAL A 128 -19.47 3.54 3.94
CA VAL A 128 -18.62 2.38 3.62
C VAL A 128 -17.88 2.57 2.30
N ARG A 129 -18.58 2.96 1.23
CA ARG A 129 -17.95 3.16 -0.09
C ARG A 129 -16.89 4.24 -0.08
N LEU A 130 -17.10 5.33 0.66
CA LEU A 130 -16.13 6.40 0.81
C LEU A 130 -14.81 5.88 1.38
N PHE A 131 -14.88 5.13 2.48
CA PHE A 131 -13.68 4.57 3.12
C PHE A 131 -13.02 3.47 2.30
N LEU A 132 -13.79 2.63 1.60
CA LEU A 132 -13.23 1.60 0.70
C LEU A 132 -12.53 2.21 -0.52
N LEU A 133 -13.04 3.32 -1.05
CA LEU A 133 -12.39 4.04 -2.14
C LEU A 133 -11.09 4.70 -1.65
N GLU A 134 -11.13 5.35 -0.49
CA GLU A 134 -9.95 5.97 0.13
C GLU A 134 -8.84 4.94 0.37
N SER A 135 -9.17 3.78 0.95
CA SER A 135 -8.21 2.70 1.15
C SER A 135 -7.75 2.08 -0.16
N GLY A 136 -8.63 1.95 -1.16
CA GLY A 136 -8.26 1.46 -2.49
C GLY A 136 -7.20 2.34 -3.18
N PHE A 137 -7.34 3.67 -3.10
CA PHE A 137 -6.33 4.60 -3.62
C PHE A 137 -5.02 4.55 -2.84
N GLN A 138 -5.09 4.44 -1.51
CA GLN A 138 -3.90 4.25 -0.68
C GLN A 138 -3.20 2.92 -0.98
N GLY A 139 -3.97 1.86 -1.20
CA GLY A 139 -3.50 0.52 -1.58
C GLY A 139 -2.81 0.53 -2.94
N PHE A 140 -3.43 1.13 -3.94
CA PHE A 140 -2.85 1.24 -5.27
C PHE A 140 -1.54 2.04 -5.27
N SER A 141 -1.52 3.21 -4.63
CA SER A 141 -0.31 4.05 -4.57
C SER A 141 0.82 3.37 -3.80
N GLY A 142 0.53 2.75 -2.66
CA GLY A 142 1.52 1.97 -1.90
C GLY A 142 2.01 0.74 -2.65
N ALA A 143 1.13 0.02 -3.33
CA ALA A 143 1.48 -1.17 -4.09
C ALA A 143 2.30 -0.85 -5.33
N LEU A 144 2.02 0.27 -6.01
CA LEU A 144 2.80 0.73 -7.15
C LEU A 144 4.24 1.07 -6.73
N ILE A 145 4.38 1.85 -5.65
CA ILE A 145 5.71 2.19 -5.10
C ILE A 145 6.41 0.92 -4.61
N GLY A 146 5.69 0.05 -3.91
CA GLY A 146 6.19 -1.23 -3.42
C GLY A 146 6.69 -2.12 -4.55
N ALA A 147 5.91 -2.27 -5.62
CA ALA A 147 6.28 -3.09 -6.77
C ALA A 147 7.56 -2.56 -7.45
N LEU A 148 7.67 -1.24 -7.64
CA LEU A 148 8.89 -0.63 -8.18
C LEU A 148 10.11 -0.89 -7.28
N ILE A 149 9.97 -0.69 -5.96
CA ILE A 149 11.05 -0.94 -5.00
C ILE A 149 11.41 -2.44 -4.96
N GLY A 150 10.42 -3.33 -5.02
CA GLY A 150 10.61 -4.78 -5.04
C GLY A 150 11.37 -5.24 -6.27
N THR A 151 10.98 -4.77 -7.46
CA THR A 151 11.69 -5.05 -8.71
C THR A 151 13.11 -4.48 -8.68
N LEU A 152 13.30 -3.25 -8.21
CA LEU A 152 14.63 -2.66 -8.05
C LEU A 152 15.50 -3.49 -7.09
N GLY A 153 14.95 -3.91 -5.96
CA GLY A 153 15.63 -4.78 -5.01
C GLY A 153 16.06 -6.11 -5.62
N ALA A 154 15.17 -6.76 -6.39
CA ALA A 154 15.48 -7.99 -7.11
C ALA A 154 16.57 -7.79 -8.17
N VAL A 155 16.54 -6.69 -8.92
CA VAL A 155 17.59 -6.36 -9.90
C VAL A 155 18.94 -6.15 -9.21
N LEU A 156 18.97 -5.45 -8.07
CA LEU A 156 20.21 -5.23 -7.32
C LEU A 156 20.80 -6.52 -6.76
N LEU A 157 19.95 -7.42 -6.24
CA LEU A 157 20.38 -8.74 -5.78
C LEU A 157 20.85 -9.61 -6.96
N GLY A 158 20.06 -9.67 -8.03
CA GLY A 158 20.42 -10.42 -9.23
C GLY A 158 21.68 -9.90 -9.92
N LEU A 159 21.97 -8.60 -9.85
CA LEU A 159 23.22 -8.04 -10.38
C LEU A 159 24.45 -8.55 -9.60
N LYS A 160 24.30 -8.80 -8.31
CA LYS A 160 25.34 -9.39 -7.47
C LYS A 160 25.55 -10.88 -7.80
N ASP A 161 24.45 -11.61 -7.99
CA ASP A 161 24.49 -13.08 -8.13
C ASP A 161 24.77 -13.53 -9.58
N TYR A 162 24.33 -12.76 -10.58
CA TYR A 162 24.44 -13.09 -12.01
C TYR A 162 25.27 -12.09 -12.83
N GLY A 163 25.66 -10.94 -12.27
CA GLY A 163 26.46 -9.94 -12.98
C GLY A 163 25.70 -9.22 -14.10
N LEU A 164 26.46 -8.70 -15.08
CA LEU A 164 25.89 -7.93 -16.20
C LEU A 164 25.03 -8.77 -17.15
N ASP A 165 25.10 -10.10 -17.08
CA ASP A 165 24.30 -11.02 -17.89
C ASP A 165 22.80 -10.82 -17.64
N LEU A 166 22.42 -10.33 -16.45
CA LEU A 166 21.04 -9.98 -16.11
C LEU A 166 20.41 -8.94 -17.04
N PHE A 167 21.18 -7.96 -17.52
CA PHE A 167 20.65 -6.91 -18.40
C PHE A 167 20.32 -7.42 -19.80
N PHE A 168 21.04 -8.45 -20.27
CA PHE A 168 20.83 -9.02 -21.60
C PHE A 168 19.63 -9.96 -21.64
N TYR A 169 19.33 -10.62 -20.53
CA TYR A 169 18.26 -11.63 -20.42
C TYR A 169 17.15 -11.24 -19.44
N PHE A 170 16.96 -9.94 -19.23
CA PHE A 170 15.95 -9.46 -18.29
C PHE A 170 14.53 -9.85 -18.76
N PRO A 171 13.76 -10.61 -17.97
CA PRO A 171 12.45 -11.12 -18.39
C PRO A 171 11.38 -10.03 -18.29
N LEU A 172 11.44 -9.03 -19.17
CA LEU A 172 10.55 -7.87 -19.13
C LEU A 172 9.11 -8.23 -19.51
N LEU A 173 8.96 -8.99 -20.61
CA LEU A 173 7.68 -9.41 -21.17
C LEU A 173 7.37 -10.88 -20.84
N PRO A 174 6.08 -11.26 -20.83
CA PRO A 174 5.70 -12.66 -20.75
C PRO A 174 6.29 -13.42 -21.93
N ALA A 175 6.87 -14.58 -21.65
CA ALA A 175 7.42 -15.46 -22.67
C ALA A 175 6.96 -16.89 -22.38
N GLN A 176 6.79 -17.67 -23.44
CA GLN A 176 6.50 -19.09 -23.33
C GLN A 176 7.72 -19.87 -23.85
N PRO A 177 8.63 -20.28 -22.95
CA PRO A 177 9.73 -21.17 -23.29
C PRO A 177 9.27 -22.46 -23.97
N GLU A 178 10.22 -23.12 -24.64
CA GLU A 178 10.01 -24.42 -25.30
C GLU A 178 9.59 -25.53 -24.31
N ASP A 179 9.87 -25.35 -23.01
CA ASP A 179 9.48 -26.25 -21.91
C ASP A 179 7.97 -26.19 -21.57
N GLY A 180 7.19 -25.32 -22.22
CA GLY A 180 5.74 -25.23 -22.06
C GLY A 180 5.26 -24.53 -20.78
N THR A 181 6.17 -24.02 -19.96
CA THR A 181 5.83 -23.20 -18.78
C THR A 181 5.55 -21.75 -19.21
N MET A 182 4.45 -21.16 -18.72
CA MET A 182 4.17 -19.73 -18.96
C MET A 182 4.97 -18.89 -17.97
N ARG A 183 5.81 -18.00 -18.50
CA ARG A 183 6.53 -17.00 -17.70
C ARG A 183 5.73 -15.72 -17.65
N LEU A 184 5.53 -15.18 -16.45
CA LEU A 184 4.69 -14.01 -16.28
C LEU A 184 5.40 -12.76 -16.82
N GLY A 185 6.72 -12.68 -16.68
CA GLY A 185 7.47 -11.47 -16.95
C GLY A 185 7.25 -10.38 -15.89
N VAL A 186 8.24 -9.50 -15.76
CA VAL A 186 8.30 -8.51 -14.68
C VAL A 186 7.12 -7.53 -14.72
N ILE A 187 6.64 -7.16 -15.92
CA ILE A 187 5.49 -6.26 -16.07
C ILE A 187 4.22 -6.89 -15.45
N VAL A 188 3.98 -8.18 -15.69
CA VAL A 188 2.81 -8.87 -15.12
C VAL A 188 2.96 -9.03 -13.61
N VAL A 189 4.17 -9.31 -13.12
CA VAL A 189 4.45 -9.36 -11.67
C VAL A 189 4.13 -8.01 -11.00
N ILE A 190 4.54 -6.89 -11.59
CA ILE A 190 4.22 -5.55 -11.08
C ILE A 190 2.71 -5.30 -11.08
N LEU A 191 2.01 -5.65 -12.17
CA LEU A 191 0.56 -5.50 -12.27
C LEU A 191 -0.18 -6.34 -11.22
N LEU A 192 0.23 -7.59 -11.03
CA LEU A 192 -0.31 -8.46 -9.99
C LEU A 192 -0.04 -7.92 -8.59
N GLY A 193 1.16 -7.41 -8.34
CA GLY A 193 1.50 -6.73 -7.08
C GLY A 193 0.60 -5.53 -6.80
N CYS A 194 0.32 -4.71 -7.81
CA CYS A 194 -0.60 -3.56 -7.69
C CYS A 194 -2.03 -4.00 -7.38
N ILE A 195 -2.53 -5.01 -8.10
CA ILE A 195 -3.88 -5.57 -7.89
C ILE A 195 -3.98 -6.18 -6.49
N LEU A 196 -3.00 -6.98 -6.08
CA LEU A 196 -2.97 -7.59 -4.75
C LEU A 196 -2.92 -6.54 -3.64
N GLY A 197 -2.10 -5.50 -3.78
CA GLY A 197 -2.04 -4.44 -2.76
C GLY A 197 -3.34 -3.65 -2.64
N MET A 198 -4.04 -3.39 -3.76
CA MET A 198 -5.38 -2.81 -3.74
C MET A 198 -6.38 -3.74 -3.03
N ILE A 199 -6.36 -5.05 -3.35
CA ILE A 199 -7.23 -6.05 -2.72
C ILE A 199 -6.97 -6.12 -1.21
N LEU A 200 -5.71 -6.15 -0.78
CA LEU A 200 -5.35 -6.20 0.64
C LEU A 200 -5.80 -4.94 1.38
N ALA A 201 -5.68 -3.76 0.76
CA ALA A 201 -6.17 -2.52 1.33
C ALA A 201 -7.70 -2.51 1.51
N VAL A 202 -8.44 -2.99 0.50
CA VAL A 202 -9.90 -3.13 0.56
C VAL A 202 -10.29 -4.15 1.64
N ILE A 203 -9.65 -5.32 1.68
CA ILE A 203 -9.92 -6.35 2.70
C ILE A 203 -9.64 -5.83 4.11
N GLY A 204 -8.46 -5.24 4.34
CA GLY A 204 -8.07 -4.72 5.66
C GLY A 204 -8.95 -3.57 6.16
N SER A 205 -9.49 -2.76 5.24
CA SER A 205 -10.37 -1.63 5.58
C SER A 205 -11.86 -1.99 5.63
N SER A 206 -12.27 -3.16 5.13
CA SER A 206 -13.69 -3.54 5.06
C SER A 206 -14.36 -3.62 6.42
N PHE A 207 -13.73 -4.29 7.39
CA PHE A 207 -14.27 -4.39 8.75
C PHE A 207 -14.35 -3.03 9.47
N PRO A 208 -13.26 -2.21 9.51
CA PRO A 208 -13.32 -0.87 10.08
C PRO A 208 -14.35 0.04 9.39
N ALA A 209 -14.44 0.02 8.05
CA ALA A 209 -15.38 0.85 7.30
C ALA A 209 -16.84 0.52 7.63
N TRP A 210 -17.17 -0.78 7.74
CA TRP A 210 -18.49 -1.21 8.18
C TRP A 210 -18.80 -0.76 9.60
N ARG A 211 -17.82 -0.86 10.51
CA ARG A 211 -17.98 -0.38 11.88
C ARG A 211 -18.18 1.14 11.93
N ALA A 212 -17.45 1.91 11.12
CA ALA A 212 -17.58 3.36 10.98
C ALA A 212 -18.99 3.76 10.53
N ALA A 213 -19.50 3.06 9.53
CA ALA A 213 -20.83 3.29 8.99
C ALA A 213 -21.95 2.92 9.95
N LYS A 214 -21.70 2.26 11.08
CA LYS A 214 -22.73 1.93 12.08
C LYS A 214 -22.73 2.85 13.30
N LEU A 215 -21.85 3.85 13.31
CA LEU A 215 -21.77 4.76 14.43
C LEU A 215 -23.00 5.69 14.50
N PRO A 216 -23.60 5.88 15.68
CA PRO A 216 -24.78 6.71 15.85
C PRO A 216 -24.40 8.21 15.75
N PRO A 217 -25.09 8.99 14.89
CA PRO A 217 -24.75 10.41 14.67
C PRO A 217 -24.95 11.28 15.91
N ALA A 218 -25.86 10.90 16.80
CA ALA A 218 -26.10 11.60 18.07
C ALA A 218 -24.87 11.60 18.98
N GLU A 219 -24.09 10.50 19.01
CA GLU A 219 -22.85 10.44 19.79
C GLU A 219 -21.77 11.32 19.17
N ALA A 220 -21.67 11.35 17.83
CA ALA A 220 -20.71 12.21 17.13
C ALA A 220 -20.92 13.69 17.44
N MET A 221 -22.16 14.14 17.64
CA MET A 221 -22.48 15.53 17.99
C MET A 221 -22.35 15.83 19.49
N ARG A 222 -22.38 14.80 20.34
CA ARG A 222 -22.22 14.93 21.80
C ARG A 222 -20.75 14.96 22.24
N THR A 223 -19.80 14.78 21.32
CA THR A 223 -18.35 14.74 21.65
C THR A 223 -17.76 16.07 22.13
N GLU A 224 -18.57 17.11 22.31
CA GLU A 224 -18.20 18.34 23.02
C GLU A 224 -19.26 18.67 24.09
N VAL A 225 -19.08 18.11 25.29
CA VAL A 225 -19.38 18.79 26.57
C VAL A 225 -18.20 18.53 27.50
#